data_AF-A0A927ZJS2-F1
#
_entry.id   AF-A0A927ZJS2-F1
#
_cell.length_a   1.000
_cell.length_b   1.000
_cell.length_c   1.000
_cell.angle_alpha   90.00
_cell.angle_beta   90.00
_cell.angle_gamma   90.00
#
_symmetry.space_group_name_H-M   'P 1'
#
loop_
_entity.id
_entity.type
_entity.pdbx_description
1 polymer ?
#
loop_
_entity_poly.entity_id
_entity_poly.type
_entity_poly.pdbx_seq_one_letter_code
_entity_poly.pdbx_strand_id
1 'polypeptide(L)'
;MSKIITKIEAQKKKDNRVNIFINGEFAFGCSSELVYYHNLSKGKEINIEELKKVIVEDNFLTAKTKALKYIERALKSEFQVREFLQKKEYEDSVIDRVLEFLKAYKFIDDEYYAKAFVTQNIKIEGKGNIRYKLIKKGISEEMINNILNEISSMDEETVALKLAEKKLRALCKNEGNIVKIKSKLNTFLISKGYNFDTIKSVVNKLEIKEKENIEAFRSDGYNQVKENQWDELLSIAEKRYERLSKSEEDAIKIKKKLQDFLLRKGYNYSDIKTVLNKIIKGEDSYY
;
A
#
# COMPACT_ATOMS: atom_id res chain seq x y z
N MET A 1 -23.42 -55.22 7.47
CA MET A 1 -24.48 -55.17 6.45
C MET A 1 -23.86 -54.63 5.17
N SER A 2 -24.17 -55.24 4.04
CA SER A 2 -23.80 -54.71 2.72
C SER A 2 -24.42 -53.33 2.51
N LYS A 3 -23.66 -52.40 1.94
CA LYS A 3 -24.15 -51.06 1.59
C LYS A 3 -24.45 -51.06 0.10
N ILE A 4 -25.73 -51.10 -0.26
CA ILE A 4 -26.19 -51.21 -1.64
C ILE A 4 -26.75 -49.87 -2.09
N ILE A 5 -26.33 -49.40 -3.26
CA ILE A 5 -26.90 -48.21 -3.89
C ILE A 5 -28.32 -48.53 -4.34
N THR A 6 -29.32 -47.94 -3.71
CA THR A 6 -30.73 -48.19 -4.01
C THR A 6 -31.32 -47.21 -5.01
N LYS A 7 -30.76 -45.99 -5.10
CA LYS A 7 -31.26 -44.92 -5.95
C LYS A 7 -30.17 -43.90 -6.29
N ILE A 8 -30.24 -43.37 -7.51
CA ILE A 8 -29.43 -42.23 -7.98
C ILE A 8 -30.41 -41.25 -8.63
N GLU A 9 -30.47 -40.01 -8.15
CA GLU A 9 -31.43 -39.00 -8.66
C GLU A 9 -30.76 -37.68 -8.99
N ALA A 10 -31.12 -37.08 -10.12
CA ALA A 10 -30.65 -35.73 -10.47
C ALA A 10 -31.15 -34.67 -9.48
N GLN A 11 -30.30 -33.68 -9.17
CA GLN A 11 -30.66 -32.56 -8.30
C GLN A 11 -31.44 -31.49 -9.06
N LYS A 12 -32.60 -31.07 -8.52
CA LYS A 12 -33.54 -30.13 -9.18
C LYS A 12 -32.94 -28.82 -9.72
N LYS A 13 -31.87 -28.30 -9.10
CA LYS A 13 -31.27 -26.99 -9.45
C LYS A 13 -29.95 -27.10 -10.19
N LYS A 14 -29.36 -28.28 -10.29
CA LYS A 14 -28.00 -28.49 -10.82
C LYS A 14 -27.96 -29.80 -11.60
N ASP A 15 -28.03 -29.68 -12.92
CA ASP A 15 -28.11 -30.81 -13.85
C ASP A 15 -26.92 -31.78 -13.71
N ASN A 16 -25.72 -31.25 -13.44
CA ASN A 16 -24.50 -32.04 -13.29
C ASN A 16 -24.30 -32.63 -11.87
N ARG A 17 -25.33 -32.65 -11.01
CA ARG A 17 -25.24 -33.24 -9.67
C ARG A 17 -26.36 -34.21 -9.41
N VAL A 18 -26.04 -35.27 -8.69
CA VAL A 18 -26.98 -36.32 -8.30
C VAL A 18 -26.92 -36.59 -6.80
N ASN A 19 -28.02 -37.10 -6.25
CA ASN A 19 -28.11 -37.64 -4.91
C ASN A 19 -27.99 -39.16 -4.96
N ILE A 20 -27.12 -39.72 -4.12
CA ILE A 20 -26.91 -41.16 -3.97
C ILE A 20 -27.63 -41.64 -2.71
N PHE A 21 -28.42 -42.70 -2.84
CA PHE A 21 -29.12 -43.35 -1.74
C PHE A 21 -28.57 -44.76 -1.51
N ILE A 22 -28.32 -45.08 -0.24
CA ILE A 22 -27.78 -46.38 0.17
C ILE A 22 -28.77 -47.00 1.15
N ASN A 23 -29.16 -48.25 0.87
CA ASN A 23 -30.13 -48.99 1.68
C ASN A 23 -31.45 -48.22 1.93
N GLY A 24 -31.83 -47.36 0.98
CA GLY A 24 -33.07 -46.55 1.04
C GLY A 24 -32.91 -45.16 1.64
N GLU A 25 -31.77 -44.86 2.28
CA GLU A 25 -31.51 -43.57 2.92
C GLU A 25 -30.58 -42.70 2.07
N PHE A 26 -30.76 -41.38 2.17
CA PHE A 26 -29.86 -40.43 1.53
C PHE A 26 -28.46 -40.55 2.14
N ALA A 27 -27.45 -40.80 1.30
CA ALA A 27 -26.07 -40.93 1.75
C ALA A 27 -25.27 -39.65 1.51
N PHE A 28 -25.15 -39.21 0.25
CA PHE A 28 -24.43 -37.99 -0.13
C PHE A 28 -24.85 -37.54 -1.54
N GLY A 29 -24.49 -36.32 -1.91
CA GLY A 29 -24.62 -35.85 -3.30
C GLY A 29 -23.25 -35.63 -3.93
N CYS A 30 -23.09 -36.02 -5.20
CA CYS A 30 -21.84 -35.85 -5.95
C CYS A 30 -22.10 -35.41 -7.40
N SER A 31 -21.03 -35.06 -8.13
CA SER A 31 -21.13 -34.81 -9.56
C SER A 31 -21.53 -36.08 -10.34
N SER A 32 -22.25 -35.89 -11.46
CA SER A 32 -22.58 -36.97 -12.39
C SER A 32 -21.33 -37.61 -13.02
N GLU A 33 -20.26 -36.83 -13.18
CA GLU A 33 -18.95 -37.29 -13.66
C GLU A 33 -18.32 -38.33 -12.71
N LEU A 34 -18.39 -38.10 -11.39
CA LEU A 34 -17.85 -39.04 -10.41
C LEU A 34 -18.66 -40.34 -10.35
N VAL A 35 -19.98 -40.28 -10.59
CA VAL A 35 -20.82 -41.48 -10.75
C VAL A 35 -20.32 -42.34 -11.90
N TYR A 36 -20.03 -41.71 -13.04
CA TYR A 36 -19.49 -42.40 -14.20
C TYR A 36 -18.09 -42.97 -13.92
N TYR A 37 -17.16 -42.16 -13.41
CA TYR A 37 -15.77 -42.56 -13.16
C TYR A 37 -15.64 -43.72 -12.15
N HIS A 38 -16.43 -43.70 -11.09
CA HIS A 38 -16.45 -44.77 -10.08
C HIS A 38 -17.42 -45.90 -10.41
N ASN A 39 -18.02 -45.89 -11.61
CA ASN A 39 -19.00 -46.88 -12.08
C ASN A 39 -20.08 -47.15 -11.03
N LEU A 40 -20.67 -46.08 -10.48
CA LEU A 40 -21.73 -46.17 -9.47
C LEU A 40 -23.08 -46.39 -10.17
N SER A 41 -23.75 -47.49 -9.84
CA SER A 41 -25.02 -47.87 -10.44
C SER A 41 -25.97 -48.42 -9.39
N LYS A 42 -27.28 -48.36 -9.65
CA LYS A 42 -28.29 -48.97 -8.79
C LYS A 42 -28.03 -50.48 -8.67
N GLY A 43 -28.04 -51.01 -7.46
CA GLY A 43 -27.76 -52.40 -7.14
C GLY A 43 -26.28 -52.70 -6.88
N LYS A 44 -25.37 -51.74 -7.12
CA LYS A 44 -23.95 -51.90 -6.78
C LYS A 44 -23.77 -51.93 -5.26
N GLU A 45 -23.04 -52.94 -4.79
CA GLU A 45 -22.51 -52.98 -3.44
C GLU A 45 -21.25 -52.09 -3.38
N ILE A 46 -21.19 -51.21 -2.38
CA ILE A 46 -20.08 -50.28 -2.20
C ILE A 46 -19.51 -50.41 -0.80
N ASN A 47 -18.18 -50.43 -0.67
CA ASN A 47 -17.53 -50.41 0.64
C ASN A 47 -17.34 -48.96 1.13
N ILE A 48 -16.90 -48.83 2.39
CA ILE A 48 -16.73 -47.52 3.04
C ILE A 48 -15.57 -46.75 2.41
N GLU A 49 -14.51 -47.45 2.02
CA GLU A 49 -13.30 -46.87 1.43
C GLU A 49 -13.57 -46.23 0.07
N GLU A 50 -14.32 -46.91 -0.81
CA GLU A 50 -14.76 -46.38 -2.11
C GLU A 50 -15.67 -45.17 -1.93
N LEU A 51 -16.62 -45.27 -0.99
CA LEU A 51 -17.53 -44.18 -0.70
C LEU A 51 -16.80 -42.93 -0.18
N LYS A 52 -15.81 -43.11 0.70
CA LYS A 52 -14.94 -42.03 1.17
C LYS A 52 -14.17 -41.39 0.03
N LYS A 53 -13.60 -42.18 -0.90
CA LYS A 53 -12.88 -41.65 -2.07
C LYS A 53 -13.76 -40.75 -2.92
N VAL A 54 -14.99 -41.18 -3.22
CA VAL A 54 -15.95 -40.39 -4.01
C VAL A 54 -16.28 -39.07 -3.31
N ILE A 55 -16.54 -39.11 -2.00
CA ILE A 55 -16.87 -37.92 -1.21
C ILE A 55 -15.70 -36.94 -1.17
N VAL A 56 -14.49 -37.42 -0.90
CA VAL A 56 -13.28 -36.59 -0.86
C VAL A 56 -13.02 -35.92 -2.21
N GLU A 57 -13.20 -36.66 -3.31
CA GLU A 57 -13.03 -36.10 -4.66
C GLU A 57 -14.11 -35.06 -5.00
N ASP A 58 -15.38 -35.30 -4.68
CA ASP A 58 -16.44 -34.30 -4.90
C ASP A 58 -16.20 -33.03 -4.07
N ASN A 59 -15.78 -33.18 -2.82
CA ASN A 59 -15.43 -32.06 -1.95
C ASN A 59 -14.28 -31.24 -2.55
N PHE A 60 -13.23 -31.89 -3.04
CA PHE A 60 -12.14 -31.23 -3.74
C PHE A 60 -12.63 -30.49 -5.00
N LEU A 61 -13.39 -31.14 -5.88
CA LEU A 61 -13.88 -30.51 -7.12
C LEU A 61 -14.77 -29.29 -6.84
N THR A 62 -15.65 -29.40 -5.85
CA THR A 62 -16.54 -28.30 -5.47
C THR A 62 -15.78 -27.16 -4.78
N ALA A 63 -14.83 -27.46 -3.89
CA ALA A 63 -13.96 -26.49 -3.24
C ALA A 63 -13.09 -25.75 -4.26
N LYS A 64 -12.44 -26.49 -5.17
CA LYS A 64 -11.64 -25.95 -6.28
C LYS A 64 -12.45 -24.98 -7.13
N THR A 65 -13.66 -25.37 -7.54
CA THR A 65 -14.54 -24.52 -8.36
C THR A 65 -14.93 -23.23 -7.61
N LYS A 66 -15.23 -23.32 -6.32
CA LYS A 66 -15.54 -22.14 -5.49
C LYS A 66 -14.32 -21.24 -5.32
N ALA A 67 -13.14 -21.81 -5.10
CA ALA A 67 -11.89 -21.07 -4.95
C ALA A 67 -11.52 -20.33 -6.24
N LEU A 68 -11.61 -20.99 -7.40
CA LEU A 68 -11.38 -20.37 -8.71
C LEU A 68 -12.29 -19.15 -8.94
N LYS A 69 -13.60 -19.29 -8.65
CA LYS A 69 -14.55 -18.16 -8.73
C LYS A 69 -14.25 -17.04 -7.73
N TYR A 70 -13.66 -17.37 -6.58
CA TYR A 70 -13.32 -16.40 -5.56
C TYR A 70 -12.10 -15.55 -5.95
N ILE A 71 -11.08 -16.17 -6.54
CA ILE A 71 -9.86 -15.49 -6.99
C ILE A 71 -10.04 -14.76 -8.31
N GLU A 72 -10.97 -15.19 -9.18
CA GLU A 72 -11.31 -14.51 -10.43
C GLU A 72 -11.71 -13.03 -10.22
N ARG A 73 -12.34 -12.72 -9.08
CA ARG A 73 -12.86 -11.39 -8.77
C ARG A 73 -11.80 -10.38 -8.38
N ALA A 74 -10.70 -10.83 -7.78
CA ALA A 74 -9.63 -9.99 -7.28
C ALA A 74 -8.47 -10.88 -6.83
N LEU A 75 -7.26 -10.33 -6.89
CA LEU A 75 -6.07 -10.96 -6.33
C LEU A 75 -6.31 -11.35 -4.85
N LYS A 76 -5.89 -12.56 -4.48
CA LYS A 76 -6.00 -13.13 -3.12
C LYS A 76 -4.67 -13.70 -2.69
N SER A 77 -4.37 -13.59 -1.40
CA SER A 77 -3.32 -14.41 -0.78
C SER A 77 -3.85 -15.82 -0.48
N GLU A 78 -2.93 -16.75 -0.28
CA GLU A 78 -3.21 -18.11 0.17
C GLU A 78 -4.10 -18.13 1.41
N PHE A 79 -3.74 -17.34 2.42
CA PHE A 79 -4.48 -17.24 3.67
C PHE A 79 -5.94 -16.82 3.45
N GLN A 80 -6.19 -15.88 2.55
CA GLN A 80 -7.55 -15.45 2.22
C GLN A 80 -8.36 -16.56 1.55
N VAL A 81 -7.71 -17.37 0.69
CA VAL A 81 -8.37 -18.53 0.06
C VAL A 81 -8.66 -19.61 1.10
N ARG A 82 -7.72 -19.88 2.01
CA ARG A 82 -7.91 -20.81 3.15
C ARG A 82 -9.10 -20.38 4.00
N GLU A 83 -9.10 -19.15 4.50
CA GLU A 83 -10.21 -18.60 5.30
C GLU A 83 -11.55 -18.70 4.56
N PHE A 84 -11.56 -18.41 3.26
CA PHE A 84 -12.76 -18.49 2.44
C PHE A 84 -13.33 -19.91 2.38
N LEU A 85 -12.47 -20.93 2.20
CA LEU A 85 -12.89 -22.32 2.14
C LEU A 85 -13.26 -22.88 3.53
N GLN A 86 -12.57 -22.47 4.59
CA GLN A 86 -12.94 -22.82 5.97
C GLN A 86 -14.32 -22.26 6.34
N LYS A 87 -14.63 -21.01 5.95
CA LYS A 87 -15.98 -20.42 6.09
C LYS A 87 -17.05 -21.13 5.27
N LYS A 88 -16.66 -22.01 4.36
CA LYS A 88 -17.56 -22.90 3.59
C LYS A 88 -17.56 -24.34 4.12
N GLU A 89 -16.98 -24.55 5.30
CA GLU A 89 -16.98 -25.81 6.04
C GLU A 89 -16.29 -26.96 5.30
N TYR A 90 -15.29 -26.64 4.47
CA TYR A 90 -14.40 -27.65 3.90
C TYR A 90 -13.34 -28.08 4.94
N GLU A 91 -13.01 -29.37 4.94
CA GLU A 91 -11.93 -29.92 5.78
C GLU A 91 -10.56 -29.41 5.32
N ASP A 92 -9.62 -29.24 6.26
CA ASP A 92 -8.29 -28.71 5.97
C ASP A 92 -7.54 -29.54 4.92
N SER A 93 -7.71 -30.86 4.90
CA SER A 93 -7.11 -31.75 3.88
C SER A 93 -7.55 -31.42 2.45
N VAL A 94 -8.84 -31.06 2.28
CA VAL A 94 -9.39 -30.63 1.00
C VAL A 94 -8.87 -29.24 0.64
N ILE A 95 -8.79 -28.35 1.63
CA ILE A 95 -8.29 -26.99 1.44
C ILE A 95 -6.83 -27.01 1.01
N ASP A 96 -5.98 -27.79 1.67
CA ASP A 96 -4.56 -27.93 1.35
C ASP A 96 -4.38 -28.41 -0.09
N ARG A 97 -5.12 -29.45 -0.51
CA ARG A 97 -5.09 -29.94 -1.89
C ARG A 97 -5.55 -28.88 -2.89
N VAL A 98 -6.54 -28.05 -2.55
CA VAL A 98 -6.96 -26.93 -3.41
C VAL A 98 -5.87 -25.87 -3.50
N LEU A 99 -5.24 -25.51 -2.39
CA LEU A 99 -4.16 -24.51 -2.37
C LEU A 99 -2.93 -24.98 -3.15
N GLU A 100 -2.55 -26.25 -3.03
CA GLU A 100 -1.51 -26.87 -3.84
C GLU A 100 -1.82 -26.75 -5.33
N PHE A 101 -3.04 -27.09 -5.74
CA PHE A 101 -3.48 -26.90 -7.12
C PHE A 101 -3.38 -25.43 -7.55
N LEU A 102 -3.88 -24.49 -6.76
CA LEU A 102 -3.86 -23.08 -7.13
C LEU A 102 -2.42 -22.54 -7.25
N LYS A 103 -1.51 -22.97 -6.37
CA LYS A 103 -0.09 -22.60 -6.44
C LYS A 103 0.62 -23.22 -7.65
N ALA A 104 0.40 -24.52 -7.89
CA ALA A 104 1.05 -25.24 -8.99
C ALA A 104 0.72 -24.61 -10.36
N TYR A 105 -0.51 -24.14 -10.53
CA TYR A 105 -0.96 -23.45 -11.74
C TYR A 105 -0.76 -21.92 -11.69
N LYS A 106 -0.09 -21.39 -10.65
CA LYS A 106 0.18 -19.96 -10.43
C LYS A 106 -1.07 -19.08 -10.43
N PHE A 107 -2.19 -19.62 -10.00
CA PHE A 107 -3.43 -18.86 -9.80
C PHE A 107 -3.38 -18.00 -8.53
N ILE A 108 -2.57 -18.41 -7.54
CA ILE A 108 -2.23 -17.62 -6.37
C ILE A 108 -0.71 -17.58 -6.21
N ASP A 109 -0.23 -16.42 -5.79
CA ASP A 109 1.19 -16.15 -5.55
C ASP A 109 1.25 -15.03 -4.51
N ASP A 110 1.70 -15.38 -3.30
CA ASP A 110 1.75 -14.47 -2.16
C ASP A 110 2.83 -13.38 -2.33
N GLU A 111 3.91 -13.67 -3.04
CA GLU A 111 4.96 -12.69 -3.33
C GLU A 111 4.43 -11.65 -4.32
N TYR A 112 3.82 -12.11 -5.41
CA TYR A 112 3.17 -11.23 -6.38
C TYR A 112 2.06 -10.40 -5.72
N TYR A 113 1.25 -11.05 -4.86
CA TYR A 113 0.22 -10.37 -4.08
C TYR A 113 0.79 -9.25 -3.22
N ALA A 114 1.83 -9.54 -2.44
CA ALA A 114 2.45 -8.58 -1.54
C ALA A 114 3.06 -7.41 -2.31
N LYS A 115 3.77 -7.64 -3.42
CA LYS A 115 4.34 -6.58 -4.27
C LYS A 115 3.26 -5.67 -4.85
N ALA A 116 2.18 -6.25 -5.39
CA ALA A 116 1.06 -5.48 -5.92
C ALA A 116 0.39 -4.64 -4.83
N PHE A 117 0.19 -5.23 -3.64
CA PHE A 117 -0.41 -4.55 -2.49
C PHE A 117 0.44 -3.37 -2.01
N VAL A 118 1.76 -3.56 -1.88
CA VAL A 118 2.71 -2.50 -1.51
C VAL A 118 2.67 -1.36 -2.52
N THR A 119 2.80 -1.68 -3.81
CA THR A 119 2.80 -0.70 -4.90
C THR A 119 1.54 0.18 -4.89
N GLN A 120 0.38 -0.42 -4.59
CA GLN A 120 -0.88 0.31 -4.51
C GLN A 120 -0.97 1.22 -3.27
N ASN A 121 -0.47 0.76 -2.11
CA ASN A 121 -0.70 1.44 -0.83
C ASN A 121 0.41 2.43 -0.44
N ILE A 122 1.63 2.27 -0.96
CA ILE A 122 2.79 3.11 -0.60
C ILE A 122 2.59 4.60 -0.91
N LYS A 123 1.67 4.92 -1.83
CA LYS A 123 1.29 6.30 -2.19
C LYS A 123 0.38 6.99 -1.17
N ILE A 124 -0.17 6.24 -0.21
CA ILE A 124 -1.26 6.70 0.67
C ILE A 124 -0.93 6.43 2.15
N GLU A 125 -0.08 5.46 2.45
CA GLU A 125 0.26 5.00 3.79
C GLU A 125 1.75 4.65 3.91
N GLY A 126 2.28 4.70 5.13
CA GLY A 126 3.65 4.32 5.45
C GLY A 126 3.86 2.82 5.60
N LYS A 127 5.13 2.41 5.58
CA LYS A 127 5.55 1.00 5.61
C LYS A 127 4.94 0.21 6.78
N GLY A 128 4.77 0.83 7.95
CA GLY A 128 4.22 0.17 9.14
C GLY A 128 2.77 -0.29 8.98
N ASN A 129 1.90 0.54 8.39
CA ASN A 129 0.51 0.16 8.13
C ASN A 129 0.41 -0.91 7.05
N ILE A 130 1.23 -0.79 6.00
CA ILE A 130 1.29 -1.77 4.92
C ILE A 130 1.73 -3.13 5.48
N ARG A 131 2.79 -3.17 6.29
CA ARG A 131 3.24 -4.38 7.02
C ARG A 131 2.09 -4.99 7.80
N TYR A 132 1.43 -4.22 8.67
CA TYR A 132 0.32 -4.72 9.49
C TYR A 132 -0.81 -5.34 8.65
N LYS A 133 -1.19 -4.69 7.54
CA LYS A 133 -2.23 -5.20 6.64
C LYS A 133 -1.80 -6.49 5.94
N LEU A 134 -0.53 -6.62 5.54
CA LEU A 134 0.00 -7.83 4.91
C LEU A 134 0.07 -9.01 5.89
N ILE A 135 0.48 -8.78 7.15
CA ILE A 135 0.46 -9.80 8.21
C ILE A 135 -0.96 -10.33 8.42
N LYS A 136 -1.96 -9.43 8.49
CA LYS A 136 -3.37 -9.81 8.56
C LYS A 136 -3.88 -10.60 7.35
N LYS A 137 -3.15 -10.57 6.24
CA LYS A 137 -3.42 -11.33 5.01
C LYS A 137 -2.56 -12.58 4.92
N GLY A 138 -1.87 -12.96 5.99
CA GLY A 138 -1.08 -14.18 6.11
C GLY A 138 0.27 -14.15 5.39
N ILE A 139 0.74 -12.99 4.95
CA ILE A 139 2.06 -12.87 4.32
C ILE A 139 3.14 -12.92 5.41
N SER A 140 4.21 -13.70 5.18
CA SER A 140 5.29 -13.85 6.13
C SER A 140 6.07 -12.56 6.34
N GLU A 141 6.56 -12.35 7.57
CA GLU A 141 7.40 -11.18 7.91
C GLU A 141 8.66 -11.10 7.06
N GLU A 142 9.28 -12.25 6.76
CA GLU A 142 10.46 -12.32 5.88
C GLU A 142 10.17 -11.74 4.49
N MET A 143 9.07 -12.19 3.85
CA MET A 143 8.66 -11.70 2.55
C MET A 143 8.32 -10.21 2.59
N ILE A 144 7.60 -9.77 3.64
CA ILE A 144 7.28 -8.35 3.83
C ILE A 144 8.55 -7.51 3.94
N ASN A 145 9.53 -7.95 4.73
CA ASN A 145 10.78 -7.23 4.91
C ASN A 145 11.57 -7.13 3.61
N ASN A 146 11.67 -8.23 2.85
CA ASN A 146 12.33 -8.22 1.55
C ASN A 146 11.72 -7.18 0.61
N ILE A 147 10.38 -7.17 0.47
CA ILE A 147 9.67 -6.25 -0.42
C ILE A 147 9.75 -4.79 0.07
N LEU A 148 9.60 -4.54 1.38
CA LEU A 148 9.62 -3.18 1.92
C LEU A 148 11.03 -2.56 1.96
N ASN A 149 12.08 -3.39 1.98
CA ASN A 149 13.48 -2.93 1.92
C ASN A 149 13.89 -2.49 0.51
N GLU A 150 13.25 -3.01 -0.55
CA GLU A 150 13.45 -2.52 -1.93
C GLU A 150 12.98 -1.08 -2.12
N ILE A 151 12.08 -0.58 -1.25
CA ILE A 151 11.57 0.79 -1.31
C ILE A 151 12.56 1.75 -0.64
N SER A 152 13.06 2.73 -1.39
CA SER A 152 13.93 3.78 -0.86
C SER A 152 13.26 4.58 0.25
N SER A 153 13.99 4.87 1.32
CA SER A 153 13.54 5.76 2.39
C SER A 153 13.21 7.17 1.89
N MET A 154 13.88 7.64 0.82
CA MET A 154 13.57 8.94 0.22
C MET A 154 12.19 8.94 -0.42
N ASP A 155 11.79 7.86 -1.09
CA ASP A 155 10.49 7.76 -1.74
C ASP A 155 9.35 7.78 -0.70
N GLU A 156 9.50 7.03 0.39
CA GLU A 156 8.53 7.04 1.50
C GLU A 156 8.39 8.44 2.11
N GLU A 157 9.50 9.15 2.33
CA GLU A 157 9.49 10.48 2.89
C GLU A 157 8.80 11.50 1.97
N THR A 158 9.03 11.43 0.66
CA THR A 158 8.37 12.35 -0.30
C THR A 158 6.85 12.21 -0.29
N VAL A 159 6.35 10.97 -0.18
CA VAL A 159 4.91 10.71 -0.07
C VAL A 159 4.37 11.23 1.27
N ALA A 160 5.08 10.95 2.36
CA ALA A 160 4.73 11.42 3.69
C ALA A 160 4.64 12.94 3.75
N LEU A 161 5.58 13.65 3.13
CA LEU A 161 5.61 15.12 3.04
C LEU A 161 4.37 15.67 2.34
N LYS A 162 4.02 15.13 1.16
CA LYS A 162 2.81 15.55 0.42
C LYS A 162 1.52 15.37 1.24
N LEU A 163 1.40 14.24 1.95
CA LEU A 163 0.25 13.99 2.82
C LEU A 163 0.24 14.94 4.04
N ALA A 164 1.41 15.18 4.62
CA ALA A 164 1.57 16.09 5.75
C ALA A 164 1.22 17.53 5.38
N GLU A 165 1.66 18.04 4.23
CA GLU A 165 1.29 19.37 3.72
C GLU A 165 -0.22 19.54 3.55
N LYS A 166 -0.88 18.54 2.95
CA LYS A 166 -2.34 18.56 2.78
C LYS A 166 -3.06 18.59 4.13
N LYS A 167 -2.58 17.79 5.09
CA LYS A 167 -3.17 17.75 6.44
C LYS A 167 -2.90 19.04 7.21
N LEU A 168 -1.69 19.59 7.11
CA LEU A 168 -1.26 20.82 7.76
C LEU A 168 -2.15 21.99 7.32
N ARG A 169 -2.39 22.14 6.01
CA ARG A 169 -3.31 23.14 5.47
C ARG A 169 -4.71 23.06 6.10
N ALA A 170 -5.26 21.85 6.24
CA ALA A 170 -6.55 21.65 6.88
C ALA A 170 -6.54 21.97 8.39
N LEU A 171 -5.44 21.69 9.08
CA LEU A 171 -5.29 21.98 10.52
C LEU A 171 -5.14 23.48 10.79
N CYS A 172 -4.35 24.19 9.99
CA CYS A 172 -4.10 25.63 10.14
C CYS A 172 -5.36 26.48 9.97
N LYS A 173 -6.39 25.98 9.26
CA LYS A 173 -7.70 26.66 9.13
C LYS A 173 -8.47 26.73 10.45
N ASN A 174 -8.35 25.70 11.30
CA ASN A 174 -9.19 25.53 12.49
C ASN A 174 -8.42 25.68 13.81
N GLU A 175 -7.09 25.66 13.77
CA GLU A 175 -6.23 25.71 14.96
C GLU A 175 -5.13 26.76 14.74
N GLY A 176 -4.92 27.63 15.73
CA GLY A 176 -3.86 28.64 15.71
C GLY A 176 -2.64 28.29 16.57
N ASN A 177 -2.74 27.26 17.42
CA ASN A 177 -1.65 26.85 18.29
C ASN A 177 -0.71 25.86 17.61
N ILE A 178 0.54 26.27 17.39
CA ILE A 178 1.59 25.49 16.73
C ILE A 178 1.83 24.13 17.41
N VAL A 179 1.85 24.09 18.74
CA VAL A 179 2.08 22.85 19.51
C VAL A 179 0.97 21.86 19.25
N LYS A 180 -0.29 22.33 19.26
CA LYS A 180 -1.46 21.50 18.94
C LYS A 180 -1.45 21.03 17.48
N ILE A 181 -1.06 21.88 16.54
CA ILE A 181 -0.94 21.51 15.11
C ILE A 181 0.12 20.42 14.93
N LYS A 182 1.32 20.59 15.50
CA LYS A 182 2.40 19.58 15.44
C LYS A 182 1.97 18.26 16.05
N SER A 183 1.32 18.30 17.22
CA SER A 183 0.77 17.12 17.88
C SER A 183 -0.25 16.39 16.98
N LYS A 184 -1.24 17.11 16.44
CA LYS A 184 -2.26 16.53 15.54
C LYS A 184 -1.64 15.99 14.24
N LEU A 185 -0.62 16.64 13.70
CA LEU A 185 0.10 16.21 12.50
C LEU A 185 0.90 14.92 12.77
N ASN A 186 1.60 14.85 13.91
CA ASN A 186 2.28 13.64 14.35
C ASN A 186 1.30 12.48 14.52
N THR A 187 0.20 12.68 15.25
CA THR A 187 -0.84 11.65 15.41
C THR A 187 -1.38 11.18 14.06
N PHE A 188 -1.58 12.10 13.12
CA PHE A 188 -2.02 11.74 11.77
C PHE A 188 -0.99 10.86 11.05
N LEU A 189 0.30 11.22 11.05
CA LEU A 189 1.33 10.43 10.37
C LEU A 189 1.57 9.08 11.05
N ILE A 190 1.47 9.00 12.38
CA ILE A 190 1.48 7.74 13.14
C ILE A 190 0.31 6.87 12.70
N SER A 191 -0.91 7.42 12.61
CA SER A 191 -2.08 6.68 12.15
C SER A 191 -1.96 6.19 10.69
N LYS A 192 -1.08 6.82 9.90
CA LYS A 192 -0.73 6.41 8.55
C LYS A 192 0.39 5.37 8.50
N GLY A 193 0.99 5.01 9.63
CA GLY A 193 1.97 3.94 9.73
C GLY A 193 3.39 4.36 9.37
N TYR A 194 3.70 5.65 9.42
CA TYR A 194 5.07 6.14 9.28
C TYR A 194 5.85 5.94 10.59
N ASN A 195 7.13 5.60 10.48
CA ASN A 195 8.00 5.46 11.65
C ASN A 195 8.39 6.85 12.22
N PHE A 196 8.99 6.85 13.41
CA PHE A 196 9.35 8.07 14.11
C PHE A 196 10.37 8.93 13.33
N ASP A 197 11.36 8.31 12.69
CA ASP A 197 12.42 9.02 11.97
C ASP A 197 11.87 9.76 10.74
N THR A 198 11.02 9.11 9.94
CA THR A 198 10.34 9.73 8.80
C THR A 198 9.43 10.86 9.26
N ILE A 199 8.68 10.68 10.36
CA ILE A 199 7.82 11.73 10.92
C ILE A 199 8.66 12.93 11.34
N LYS A 200 9.73 12.71 12.10
CA LYS A 200 10.63 13.78 12.57
C LYS A 200 11.23 14.53 11.39
N SER A 201 11.70 13.83 10.36
CA SER A 201 12.27 14.45 9.17
C SER A 201 11.24 15.30 8.40
N VAL A 202 10.03 14.76 8.15
CA VAL A 202 8.94 15.47 7.47
C VAL A 202 8.52 16.71 8.24
N VAL A 203 8.32 16.60 9.56
CA VAL A 203 7.90 17.74 10.38
C VAL A 203 8.97 18.83 10.44
N ASN A 204 10.25 18.45 10.44
CA ASN A 204 11.35 19.41 10.36
C ASN A 204 11.40 20.11 8.99
N LYS A 205 11.21 19.38 7.90
CA LYS A 205 11.15 19.93 6.52
C LYS A 205 10.00 20.90 6.30
N LEU A 206 8.88 20.71 7.00
CA LEU A 206 7.74 21.64 6.95
C LEU A 206 8.00 22.97 7.67
N GLU A 207 9.15 23.11 8.35
CA GLU A 207 9.60 24.34 9.00
C GLU A 207 8.51 25.04 9.82
N ILE A 208 7.70 24.28 10.56
CA ILE A 208 6.64 24.82 11.41
C ILE A 208 7.30 25.49 12.64
N LYS A 209 7.90 26.66 12.44
CA LYS A 209 8.76 27.35 13.41
C LYS A 209 8.04 28.52 14.08
N GLU A 210 7.18 29.28 13.38
CA GLU A 210 6.57 30.52 13.91
C GLU A 210 5.12 30.75 13.44
N LYS A 211 4.42 31.71 14.07
CA LYS A 211 3.01 32.07 13.75
C LYS A 211 2.83 32.57 12.30
N GLU A 212 3.83 33.25 11.74
CA GLU A 212 3.83 33.77 10.38
C GLU A 212 3.73 32.64 9.32
N ASN A 213 4.29 31.46 9.60
CA ASN A 213 4.16 30.30 8.70
C ASN A 213 2.72 29.76 8.64
N ILE A 214 1.92 29.92 9.70
CA ILE A 214 0.51 29.44 9.73
C ILE A 214 -0.36 30.25 8.76
N GLU A 215 -0.13 31.54 8.63
CA GLU A 215 -0.88 32.42 7.72
C GLU A 215 -0.54 32.13 6.25
N ALA A 216 0.72 31.76 5.97
CA ALA A 216 1.16 31.29 4.65
C ALA A 216 0.55 29.92 4.25
N PHE A 217 0.22 29.05 5.21
CA PHE A 217 -0.53 27.80 4.95
C PHE A 217 -2.05 27.98 4.85
N ARG A 218 -2.59 29.12 5.33
CA ARG A 218 -4.03 29.46 5.24
C ARG A 218 -4.39 30.06 3.89
N SER A 219 -3.46 30.80 3.28
CA SER A 219 -3.56 31.34 1.93
C SER A 219 -3.07 30.28 0.93
N ASP A 220 -3.77 30.10 -0.20
CA ASP A 220 -3.52 29.04 -1.19
C ASP A 220 -2.11 29.07 -1.87
N GLY A 221 -1.16 29.88 -1.39
CA GLY A 221 0.04 30.31 -2.11
C GLY A 221 1.39 29.69 -1.68
N TYR A 222 1.51 28.91 -0.61
CA TYR A 222 2.85 28.54 -0.09
C TYR A 222 3.78 27.87 -1.13
N ASN A 223 3.26 26.98 -1.99
CA ASN A 223 4.09 26.31 -3.01
C ASN A 223 4.23 27.10 -4.31
N GLN A 224 3.26 27.93 -4.70
CA GLN A 224 3.32 28.70 -5.95
C GLN A 224 4.05 30.05 -5.77
N VAL A 225 4.01 30.62 -4.57
CA VAL A 225 4.66 31.90 -4.27
C VAL A 225 6.14 31.70 -3.94
N LYS A 226 6.53 30.61 -3.25
CA LYS A 226 7.93 30.41 -2.86
C LYS A 226 8.83 30.01 -4.04
N GLU A 227 8.31 29.22 -4.99
CA GLU A 227 9.03 28.85 -6.22
C GLU A 227 9.15 30.07 -7.16
N ASN A 228 8.05 30.81 -7.39
CA ASN A 228 8.07 32.00 -8.24
C ASN A 228 8.86 33.19 -7.65
N GLN A 229 8.77 33.45 -6.33
CA GLN A 229 9.57 34.51 -5.69
C GLN A 229 11.06 34.18 -5.66
N TRP A 230 11.42 32.89 -5.56
CA TRP A 230 12.82 32.49 -5.52
C TRP A 230 13.47 32.62 -6.91
N ASP A 231 12.77 32.21 -7.96
CA ASP A 231 13.25 32.37 -9.35
C ASP A 231 13.37 33.85 -9.74
N GLU A 232 12.42 34.69 -9.33
CA GLU A 232 12.48 36.15 -9.55
C GLU A 232 13.64 36.78 -8.78
N LEU A 233 13.78 36.48 -7.48
CA LEU A 233 14.86 36.98 -6.64
C LEU A 233 16.24 36.57 -7.18
N LEU A 234 16.38 35.31 -7.57
CA LEU A 234 17.63 34.79 -8.13
C LEU A 234 17.97 35.48 -9.46
N SER A 235 17.01 35.63 -10.38
CA SER A 235 17.23 36.30 -11.67
C SER A 235 17.63 37.77 -11.50
N ILE A 236 16.98 38.48 -10.57
CA ILE A 236 17.32 39.88 -10.26
C ILE A 236 18.72 39.98 -9.65
N ALA A 237 19.05 39.07 -8.74
CA ALA A 237 20.35 39.04 -8.09
C ALA A 237 21.48 38.70 -9.08
N GLU A 238 21.29 37.73 -9.98
CA GLU A 238 22.25 37.34 -11.03
C GLU A 238 22.52 38.51 -11.99
N LYS A 239 21.47 39.14 -12.53
CA LYS A 239 21.61 40.31 -13.43
C LYS A 239 22.33 41.48 -12.76
N ARG A 240 22.11 41.68 -11.46
CA ARG A 240 22.79 42.74 -10.71
C ARG A 240 24.24 42.38 -10.42
N TYR A 241 24.51 41.12 -10.07
CA TYR A 241 25.85 40.59 -9.86
C TYR A 241 26.71 40.75 -11.11
N GLU A 242 26.25 40.31 -12.28
CA GLU A 242 26.96 40.45 -13.56
C GLU A 242 27.38 41.89 -13.87
N ARG A 243 26.53 42.88 -13.54
CA ARG A 243 26.85 44.30 -13.74
C ARG A 243 27.88 44.81 -12.76
N LEU A 244 27.78 44.40 -11.49
CA LEU A 244 28.73 44.81 -10.45
C LEU A 244 30.11 44.21 -10.70
N SER A 245 30.18 42.94 -11.08
CA SER A 245 31.44 42.21 -11.35
C SER A 245 32.21 42.73 -12.56
N LYS A 246 31.60 43.57 -13.42
CA LYS A 246 32.30 44.28 -14.52
C LYS A 246 33.06 45.53 -14.06
N SER A 247 32.75 46.05 -12.87
CA SER A 247 33.22 47.35 -12.38
C SER A 247 33.92 47.28 -11.01
N GLU A 248 33.83 46.14 -10.33
CA GLU A 248 34.35 45.89 -9.00
C GLU A 248 34.85 44.44 -8.96
N GLU A 249 36.08 44.22 -8.51
CA GLU A 249 36.70 42.89 -8.41
C GLU A 249 36.61 42.30 -6.98
N ASP A 250 36.40 43.17 -5.97
CA ASP A 250 36.35 42.77 -4.56
C ASP A 250 35.00 42.10 -4.21
N ALA A 251 35.04 40.78 -4.04
CA ALA A 251 33.88 39.94 -3.74
C ALA A 251 33.10 40.37 -2.49
N ILE A 252 33.77 40.91 -1.47
CA ILE A 252 33.13 41.37 -0.22
C ILE A 252 32.32 42.64 -0.50
N LYS A 253 32.87 43.57 -1.28
CA LYS A 253 32.16 44.78 -1.71
C LYS A 253 31.00 44.47 -2.64
N ILE A 254 31.17 43.53 -3.57
CA ILE A 254 30.08 43.05 -4.45
C ILE A 254 28.95 42.45 -3.61
N LYS A 255 29.27 41.55 -2.67
CA LYS A 255 28.31 40.93 -1.75
C LYS A 255 27.50 41.98 -0.99
N LYS A 256 28.18 42.98 -0.40
CA LYS A 256 27.53 44.05 0.35
C LYS A 256 26.63 44.93 -0.53
N LYS A 257 27.12 45.37 -1.70
CA LYS A 257 26.34 46.18 -2.66
C LYS A 257 25.11 45.43 -3.18
N LEU A 258 25.24 44.13 -3.43
CA LEU A 258 24.14 43.27 -3.88
C LEU A 258 23.12 43.03 -2.76
N GLN A 259 23.59 42.76 -1.53
CA GLN A 259 22.75 42.65 -0.35
C GLN A 259 21.92 43.92 -0.11
N ASP A 260 22.55 45.09 -0.12
CA ASP A 260 21.88 46.38 0.10
C ASP A 260 20.87 46.70 -1.02
N PHE A 261 21.16 46.27 -2.26
CA PHE A 261 20.23 46.39 -3.38
C PHE A 261 18.98 45.54 -3.17
N LEU A 262 19.13 44.28 -2.76
CA LEU A 262 18.01 43.38 -2.53
C LEU A 262 17.19 43.78 -1.29
N LEU A 263 17.84 44.29 -0.24
CA LEU A 263 17.14 44.85 0.94
C LEU A 263 16.28 46.05 0.56
N ARG A 264 16.80 46.99 -0.26
CA ARG A 264 16.03 48.14 -0.76
C ARG A 264 14.86 47.75 -1.65
N LYS A 265 14.91 46.57 -2.28
CA LYS A 265 13.81 46.00 -3.07
C LYS A 265 12.75 45.31 -2.23
N GLY A 266 12.94 45.22 -0.91
CA GLY A 266 11.95 44.70 0.04
C GLY A 266 12.02 43.19 0.28
N TYR A 267 13.10 42.52 -0.17
CA TYR A 267 13.29 41.09 0.12
C TYR A 267 13.77 40.88 1.56
N ASN A 268 13.36 39.77 2.18
CA ASN A 268 13.77 39.45 3.55
C ASN A 268 15.24 38.99 3.62
N TYR A 269 15.85 39.13 4.80
CA TYR A 269 17.27 38.85 4.99
C TYR A 269 17.62 37.37 4.79
N SER A 270 16.75 36.43 5.16
CA SER A 270 16.99 34.98 5.03
C SER A 270 17.09 34.53 3.56
N ASP A 271 16.23 35.05 2.70
CA ASP A 271 16.21 34.71 1.27
C ASP A 271 17.39 35.36 0.56
N ILE A 272 17.70 36.62 0.89
CA ILE A 272 18.90 37.32 0.40
C ILE A 272 20.16 36.54 0.78
N LYS A 273 20.29 36.10 2.04
CA LYS A 273 21.45 35.32 2.50
C LYS A 273 21.62 34.04 1.69
N THR A 274 20.51 33.35 1.39
CA THR A 274 20.51 32.11 0.61
C THR A 274 20.95 32.35 -0.83
N VAL A 275 20.42 33.39 -1.48
CA VAL A 275 20.75 33.74 -2.87
C VAL A 275 22.18 34.25 -3.02
N LEU A 276 22.65 35.10 -2.10
CA LEU A 276 24.04 35.56 -2.08
C LEU A 276 25.01 34.39 -1.92
N ASN A 277 24.68 33.42 -1.06
CA ASN A 277 25.47 32.21 -0.90
C ASN A 277 25.45 31.32 -2.15
N LYS A 278 24.42 31.39 -3.00
CA LYS A 278 24.36 30.64 -4.26
C LYS A 278 25.19 31.31 -5.36
N ILE A 279 25.10 32.64 -5.48
CA ILE A 279 25.76 33.43 -6.52
C ILE A 279 27.27 33.59 -6.27
N ILE A 280 27.67 33.75 -5.00
CA ILE A 280 29.04 34.13 -4.61
C ILE A 280 29.89 32.91 -4.21
N LYS A 281 29.31 31.70 -4.12
CA LYS A 281 30.06 30.44 -3.90
C LYS A 281 30.81 30.00 -5.17
N GLY A 282 31.80 30.80 -5.52
CA GLY A 282 33.05 30.37 -6.12
C GLY A 282 34.23 30.43 -5.16
N GLU A 283 34.14 31.04 -3.98
CA GLU A 283 35.23 31.07 -3.00
C GLU A 283 34.73 31.04 -1.54
N ASP A 284 35.54 30.42 -0.70
CA ASP A 284 35.16 29.72 0.51
C ASP A 284 34.68 30.55 1.72
N SER A 285 33.91 29.84 2.52
CA SER A 285 33.55 30.05 3.91
C SER A 285 34.69 30.60 4.77
N TYR A 286 34.52 31.78 5.39
CA TYR A 286 34.92 32.00 6.78
C TYR A 286 33.95 32.93 7.52
N TYR A 287 33.60 32.47 8.74
CA TYR A 287 32.70 32.96 9.79
C TYR A 287 31.24 32.52 9.73
#